data_AF-X1F6V5-F1
#
_entry.id   AF-X1F6V5-F1
#
_cell.length_a   1.000
_cell.length_b   1.000
_cell.length_c   1.000
_cell.angle_alpha   90.00
_cell.angle_beta   90.00
_cell.angle_gamma   90.00
#
_symmetry.space_group_name_H-M   'P 1'
#
loop_
_entity.id
_entity.type
_entity.pdbx_description
1 polymer ?
#
loop_
_entity_poly.entity_id
_entity_poly.type
_entity_poly.pdbx_seq_one_letter_code
_entity_poly.pdbx_strand_id
1 'polypeptide(L)'
;MTKNLQALIVSVRQAANRVIALSPSVPEEASVLLENIENPSALADFLAANLSLPVNEKQQFLEELDPAKRLEKMSIALAKQLEVLELSHKIQGRVRESVEKSQREYFLQEQLKAIESELGRGDRQTEELKQIRENIEKAGWRLHAGA
;
A
#
# COMPACT_ATOMS: atom_id res chain seq x y z
N MET A 1 31.74 -26.84 2.44
CA MET A 1 30.99 -25.57 2.32
C MET A 1 31.78 -24.48 3.04
N THR A 2 32.04 -23.32 2.44
CA THR A 2 32.82 -22.25 3.08
C THR A 2 31.95 -21.44 4.05
N LYS A 3 32.55 -20.79 5.06
CA LYS A 3 31.83 -19.91 6.00
C LYS A 3 31.06 -18.79 5.27
N ASN A 4 31.67 -18.22 4.23
CA ASN A 4 31.03 -17.17 3.42
C ASN A 4 29.78 -17.69 2.70
N LEU A 5 29.84 -18.89 2.12
CA LEU A 5 28.69 -19.48 1.43
C LEU A 5 27.53 -19.78 2.39
N GLN A 6 27.83 -20.24 3.60
CA GLN A 6 26.79 -20.44 4.63
C GLN A 6 26.13 -19.12 5.03
N ALA A 7 26.92 -18.07 5.28
CA ALA A 7 26.40 -16.74 5.59
C ALA A 7 25.51 -16.19 4.46
N LEU A 8 25.91 -16.43 3.21
CA LEU A 8 25.16 -16.00 2.03
C LEU A 8 23.81 -16.71 1.92
N ILE A 9 23.75 -18.01 2.19
CA ILE A 9 22.48 -18.76 2.20
C ILE A 9 21.53 -18.24 3.27
N VAL A 10 22.05 -17.99 4.49
CA VAL A 10 21.23 -17.42 5.56
C VAL A 10 20.66 -16.06 5.14
N SER A 11 21.50 -15.20 4.55
CA SER A 11 21.07 -13.88 4.07
C SER A 11 20.02 -13.97 2.96
N VAL A 12 20.24 -14.83 1.96
CA VAL A 12 19.32 -15.03 0.84
C VAL A 12 17.98 -15.59 1.32
N ARG A 13 17.98 -16.57 2.23
CA ARG A 13 16.75 -17.11 2.82
C ARG A 13 15.98 -16.07 3.60
N GLN A 14 16.65 -15.27 4.43
CA GLN A 14 16.01 -14.20 5.19
C GLN A 14 15.36 -13.16 4.26
N ALA A 15 16.06 -12.75 3.19
CA ALA A 15 15.51 -11.82 2.22
C ALA A 15 14.32 -12.42 1.46
N ALA A 16 14.42 -13.68 1.02
CA ALA A 16 13.33 -14.38 0.34
C ALA A 16 12.09 -14.56 1.23
N ASN A 17 12.26 -14.93 2.50
CA ASN A 17 11.14 -15.03 3.47
C ASN A 17 10.43 -13.68 3.66
N ARG A 18 11.17 -12.56 3.67
CA ARG A 18 10.57 -11.21 3.70
C ARG A 18 9.79 -10.90 2.42
N VAL A 19 10.32 -11.27 1.26
CA VAL A 19 9.62 -11.11 -0.02
C VAL A 19 8.32 -11.93 -0.03
N ILE A 20 8.34 -13.17 0.46
CA ILE A 20 7.15 -14.02 0.58
C ILE A 20 6.11 -13.35 1.48
N ALA A 21 6.51 -12.89 2.68
CA ALA A 21 5.60 -12.25 3.64
C ALA A 21 4.95 -10.95 3.12
N LEU A 22 5.63 -10.22 2.23
CA LEU A 22 5.10 -8.99 1.63
C LEU A 22 4.39 -9.23 0.29
N SER A 23 4.36 -10.47 -0.22
CA SER A 23 3.75 -10.82 -1.50
C SER A 23 2.40 -11.52 -1.27
N PRO A 24 1.26 -10.84 -1.49
CA PRO A 24 -0.05 -11.39 -1.19
C PRO A 24 -0.42 -12.61 -2.04
N SER A 25 0.24 -12.80 -3.19
CA SER A 25 -0.01 -13.88 -4.13
C SER A 25 0.79 -15.15 -3.85
N VAL A 26 1.69 -15.14 -2.86
CA VAL A 26 2.55 -16.28 -2.55
C VAL A 26 2.00 -17.02 -1.33
N PRO A 27 1.74 -18.34 -1.42
CA PRO A 27 1.29 -19.13 -0.27
C PRO A 27 2.34 -19.19 0.85
N GLU A 28 1.90 -19.22 2.11
CA GLU A 28 2.81 -19.30 3.26
C GLU A 28 3.66 -20.58 3.26
N GLU A 29 3.15 -21.67 2.67
CA GLU A 29 3.85 -22.94 2.51
C GLU A 29 5.12 -22.81 1.67
N ALA A 30 5.25 -21.76 0.85
CA ALA A 30 6.46 -21.49 0.08
C ALA A 30 7.68 -21.27 0.97
N SER A 31 7.51 -20.67 2.16
CA SER A 31 8.58 -20.47 3.13
C SER A 31 9.08 -21.80 3.69
N VAL A 32 8.17 -22.77 3.90
CA VAL A 32 8.53 -24.11 4.38
C VAL A 32 9.36 -24.85 3.32
N LEU A 33 8.97 -24.75 2.05
CA LEU A 33 9.74 -25.34 0.94
C LEU A 33 11.13 -24.71 0.85
N LEU A 34 11.23 -23.39 0.96
CA LEU A 34 12.49 -22.65 0.91
C LEU A 34 13.49 -23.12 1.99
N GLU A 35 13.03 -23.34 3.22
CA GLU A 35 13.91 -23.76 4.33
C GLU A 35 14.47 -25.17 4.16
N ASN A 36 13.74 -26.04 3.47
CA ASN A 36 14.14 -27.44 3.22
C ASN A 36 15.17 -27.59 2.08
N ILE A 37 15.47 -26.52 1.32
CA ILE A 37 16.44 -26.58 0.22
C ILE A 37 17.86 -26.38 0.76
N GLU A 38 18.58 -27.47 0.99
CA GLU A 38 19.96 -27.44 1.51
C GLU A 38 21.01 -27.13 0.44
N ASN A 39 20.75 -27.53 -0.81
CA ASN A 39 21.71 -27.34 -1.90
C ASN A 39 21.72 -25.87 -2.35
N PRO A 40 22.88 -25.18 -2.35
CA PRO A 40 22.97 -23.75 -2.70
C PRO A 40 22.54 -23.44 -4.13
N SER A 41 22.87 -24.32 -5.08
CA SER A 41 22.44 -24.17 -6.48
C SER A 41 20.95 -24.36 -6.60
N ALA A 42 20.39 -25.40 -5.97
CA ALA A 42 18.94 -25.64 -5.98
C ALA A 42 18.17 -24.48 -5.35
N LEU A 43 18.71 -23.86 -4.30
CA LEU A 43 18.12 -22.68 -3.66
C LEU A 43 18.08 -21.51 -4.64
N ALA A 44 19.19 -21.24 -5.32
CA ALA A 44 19.27 -20.18 -6.33
C ALA A 44 18.32 -20.45 -7.51
N ASP A 45 18.23 -21.69 -7.98
CA ASP A 45 17.36 -22.08 -9.10
C ASP A 45 15.88 -21.96 -8.73
N PHE A 46 15.51 -22.41 -7.53
CA PHE A 46 14.17 -22.27 -6.99
C PHE A 46 13.75 -20.79 -6.91
N LEU A 47 14.63 -19.93 -6.37
CA LEU A 47 14.35 -18.50 -6.28
C LEU A 47 14.27 -17.83 -7.65
N ALA A 48 15.19 -18.15 -8.58
CA ALA A 48 15.19 -17.59 -9.93
C ALA A 48 13.93 -17.98 -10.73
N ALA A 49 13.41 -19.19 -10.50
CA ALA A 49 12.17 -19.65 -11.13
C ALA A 49 10.94 -18.87 -10.63
N ASN A 50 10.85 -18.64 -9.32
CA ASN A 50 9.67 -18.06 -8.68
C ASN A 50 9.68 -16.53 -8.59
N LEU A 51 10.85 -15.89 -8.62
CA LEU A 51 10.92 -14.43 -8.67
C LEU A 51 10.46 -13.90 -10.04
N SER A 52 9.75 -12.78 -10.00
CA SER A 52 9.32 -12.04 -11.18
C SER A 52 10.46 -11.19 -11.73
N LEU A 53 11.46 -11.87 -12.31
CA LEU A 53 12.63 -11.25 -12.91
C LEU A 53 12.50 -11.18 -14.44
N PRO A 54 13.07 -10.14 -15.08
CA PRO A 54 13.25 -10.10 -16.52
C PRO A 54 13.97 -11.33 -17.06
N VAL A 55 13.61 -11.78 -18.27
CA VAL A 55 14.17 -13.00 -18.88
C VAL A 55 15.70 -12.93 -19.01
N ASN A 56 16.24 -11.76 -19.33
CA ASN A 56 17.69 -11.52 -19.39
C ASN A 56 18.38 -11.75 -18.04
N GLU A 57 17.75 -11.35 -16.92
CA GLU A 57 18.30 -11.62 -15.59
C GLU A 57 18.22 -13.11 -15.25
N LYS A 58 17.10 -13.78 -15.57
CA LYS A 58 16.97 -15.24 -15.41
C LYS A 58 18.06 -15.99 -16.18
N GLN A 59 18.38 -15.54 -17.39
CA GLN A 59 19.48 -16.11 -18.18
C GLN A 59 20.84 -15.93 -17.50
N GLN A 60 21.12 -14.76 -16.91
CA GLN A 60 22.38 -14.52 -16.17
C GLN A 60 22.53 -15.42 -14.95
N PHE A 61 21.43 -15.86 -14.33
CA PHE A 61 21.46 -16.86 -13.26
C PHE A 61 21.80 -18.26 -13.79
N LEU A 62 21.23 -18.65 -14.93
CA LEU A 62 21.49 -19.94 -15.57
C LEU A 62 22.95 -20.08 -16.05
N GLU A 63 23.55 -19.00 -16.54
CA GLU A 63 24.93 -18.99 -17.04
C GLU A 63 25.99 -18.96 -15.92
N GLU A 64 25.61 -18.55 -14.70
CA GLU A 64 26.53 -18.48 -13.56
C GLU A 64 26.70 -19.86 -12.92
N LEU A 65 27.74 -20.59 -13.29
CA LEU A 65 27.97 -21.96 -12.79
C LEU A 65 28.45 -22.00 -11.33
N ASP A 66 29.01 -20.90 -10.80
CA ASP A 66 29.44 -20.84 -9.41
C ASP A 66 28.26 -20.57 -8.47
N PRO A 67 27.89 -21.51 -7.57
CA PRO A 67 26.74 -21.34 -6.68
C PRO A 67 26.89 -20.14 -5.73
N ALA A 68 28.12 -19.80 -5.33
CA ALA A 68 28.36 -18.66 -4.46
C ALA A 68 28.06 -17.35 -5.19
N LYS A 69 28.61 -17.17 -6.40
CA LYS A 69 28.33 -15.98 -7.23
C LYS A 69 26.87 -15.90 -7.63
N ARG A 70 26.22 -17.02 -7.91
CA ARG A 70 24.78 -17.07 -8.23
C ARG A 70 23.95 -16.57 -7.04
N LEU A 71 24.27 -17.00 -5.83
CA LEU A 71 23.61 -16.53 -4.62
C LEU A 71 23.93 -15.06 -4.27
N GLU A 72 25.11 -14.56 -4.61
CA GLU A 72 25.45 -13.13 -4.46
C GLU A 72 24.57 -12.27 -5.38
N LYS A 73 24.46 -12.65 -6.66
CA LYS A 73 23.54 -12.01 -7.62
C LYS A 73 22.08 -12.11 -7.12
N MET A 74 21.70 -13.24 -6.55
CA MET A 74 20.35 -13.47 -6.04
C MET A 74 20.04 -12.56 -4.86
N SER A 75 21.00 -12.38 -3.95
CA SER A 75 20.88 -11.45 -2.82
C SER A 75 20.60 -10.02 -3.29
N ILE A 76 21.31 -9.56 -4.33
CA ILE A 76 21.10 -8.23 -4.94
C ILE A 76 19.70 -8.13 -5.56
N ALA A 77 19.26 -9.16 -6.30
CA ALA A 77 17.93 -9.17 -6.92
C ALA A 77 16.81 -9.13 -5.87
N LEU A 78 16.93 -9.94 -4.81
CA LEU A 78 16.00 -9.96 -3.68
C LEU A 78 15.96 -8.62 -2.94
N ALA A 79 17.10 -7.95 -2.74
CA ALA A 79 17.15 -6.65 -2.09
C ALA A 79 16.35 -5.59 -2.88
N LYS A 80 16.51 -5.55 -4.21
CA LYS A 80 15.74 -4.65 -5.09
C LYS A 80 14.24 -4.97 -5.04
N GLN A 81 13.88 -6.25 -5.11
CA GLN A 81 12.48 -6.68 -5.03
C GLN A 81 11.85 -6.28 -3.69
N LEU A 82 12.59 -6.45 -2.60
CA LEU A 82 12.13 -6.11 -1.26
C LEU A 82 11.89 -4.60 -1.14
N GLU A 83 12.80 -3.76 -1.64
CA GLU A 83 12.63 -2.30 -1.65
C GLU A 83 11.33 -1.88 -2.35
N VAL A 84 11.03 -2.47 -3.52
CA VAL A 84 9.80 -2.19 -4.26
C VAL A 84 8.57 -2.62 -3.48
N LEU A 85 8.59 -3.81 -2.85
CA LEU A 85 7.48 -4.33 -2.06
C LEU A 85 7.23 -3.50 -0.80
N GLU A 86 8.29 -3.13 -0.07
CA GLU A 86 8.19 -2.28 1.12
C GLU A 86 7.62 -0.90 0.79
N LEU A 87 8.08 -0.29 -0.31
CA LEU A 87 7.54 0.97 -0.78
C LEU A 87 6.07 0.85 -1.18
N SER A 88 5.71 -0.22 -1.90
CA SER A 88 4.33 -0.50 -2.32
C SER A 88 3.41 -0.68 -1.11
N HIS A 89 3.84 -1.46 -0.11
CA HIS A 89 3.12 -1.67 1.14
C HIS A 89 2.94 -0.33 1.90
N LYS A 90 3.98 0.51 1.97
CA LYS A 90 3.89 1.84 2.59
C LYS A 90 2.94 2.79 1.85
N ILE A 91 2.85 2.68 0.52
CA ILE A 91 1.88 3.46 -0.27
C ILE A 91 0.47 2.98 0.03
N GLN A 92 0.23 1.67 0.01
CA GLN A 92 -1.08 1.09 0.32
C GLN A 92 -1.56 1.45 1.72
N GLY A 93 -0.68 1.42 2.72
CA GLY A 93 -1.00 1.85 4.09
C GLY A 93 -1.46 3.32 4.15
N ARG A 94 -0.74 4.23 3.50
CA ARG A 94 -1.11 5.66 3.43
C ARG A 94 -2.44 5.89 2.73
N VAL A 95 -2.71 5.16 1.65
CA VAL A 95 -3.99 5.23 0.94
C VAL A 95 -5.12 4.75 1.85
N ARG A 96 -4.93 3.63 2.57
CA ARG A 96 -5.92 3.11 3.50
C ARG A 96 -6.23 4.09 4.63
N GLU A 97 -5.21 4.66 5.28
CA GLU A 97 -5.39 5.69 6.32
C GLU A 97 -6.17 6.90 5.80
N SER A 98 -5.87 7.36 4.58
CA SER A 98 -6.57 8.48 3.96
C SER A 98 -8.05 8.16 3.68
N VAL A 99 -8.35 6.94 3.25
CA VAL A 99 -9.73 6.50 3.02
C VAL A 99 -10.50 6.40 4.35
N GLU A 100 -9.91 5.78 5.37
CA GLU A 100 -10.52 5.65 6.69
C GLU A 100 -10.80 7.02 7.33
N LYS A 101 -9.88 7.98 7.18
CA LYS A 101 -10.08 9.36 7.62
C LYS A 101 -11.24 10.03 6.88
N SER A 102 -11.26 9.93 5.54
CA SER A 102 -12.32 10.54 4.72
C SER A 102 -13.69 9.97 5.05
N GLN A 103 -13.79 8.66 5.27
CA GLN A 103 -15.03 8.00 5.64
C GLN A 103 -15.51 8.43 7.03
N ARG A 104 -14.59 8.60 7.99
CA ARG A 104 -14.92 9.13 9.32
C ARG A 104 -15.42 10.57 9.26
N GLU A 105 -14.76 11.43 8.48
CA GLU A 105 -15.17 12.82 8.29
C GLU A 105 -16.55 12.93 7.65
N TYR A 106 -16.80 12.15 6.59
CA TYR A 106 -18.11 12.07 5.95
C TYR A 106 -19.20 11.65 6.93
N PHE A 107 -18.95 10.60 7.72
CA PHE A 107 -19.91 10.11 8.71
C PHE A 107 -20.23 11.17 9.78
N LEU A 108 -19.20 11.86 10.29
CA LEU A 108 -19.38 12.94 11.27
C LEU A 108 -20.16 14.14 10.68
N GLN A 109 -19.93 14.49 9.42
CA GLN A 109 -20.70 15.54 8.74
C GLN A 109 -22.18 15.17 8.60
N GLU A 110 -22.49 13.93 8.23
CA GLU A 110 -23.88 13.47 8.15
C GLU A 110 -24.55 13.42 9.52
N GLN A 111 -23.82 13.02 10.57
CA GLN A 111 -24.33 13.11 11.96
C GLN A 111 -24.66 14.55 12.38
N LEU A 112 -23.78 15.50 12.05
CA LEU A 112 -24.03 16.92 12.35
C LEU A 112 -25.28 17.45 11.62
N LYS A 113 -25.44 17.13 10.32
CA LYS A 113 -26.64 17.51 9.56
C LYS A 113 -27.91 16.92 10.16
N ALA A 114 -27.87 15.66 10.60
CA ALA A 114 -29.01 15.02 11.26
C ALA A 114 -29.37 15.73 12.58
N ILE A 115 -28.38 16.07 13.40
CA ILE A 115 -28.58 16.84 14.64
C ILE A 115 -29.16 18.23 14.35
N GLU A 116 -28.65 18.95 13.36
CA GLU A 116 -29.15 20.27 12.98
C GLU A 116 -30.62 20.23 12.50
N SER A 117 -31.00 19.15 11.81
CA SER A 117 -32.38 18.87 11.43
C SER A 117 -33.26 18.54 12.63
N GLU A 118 -32.81 17.69 13.56
CA GLU A 118 -33.56 17.34 14.77
C GLU A 118 -33.73 18.53 15.73
N LEU A 119 -32.74 19.42 15.81
CA LEU A 119 -32.80 20.65 16.61
C LEU A 119 -33.65 21.76 15.96
N GLY A 120 -34.23 21.52 14.77
CA GLY A 120 -35.05 22.49 14.05
C GLY A 120 -34.28 23.75 13.61
N ARG A 121 -32.94 23.71 13.59
CA ARG A 121 -32.11 24.86 13.22
C ARG A 121 -32.15 25.16 11.73
N GLY A 122 -32.33 24.13 10.90
CA GLY A 122 -32.56 24.30 9.46
C GLY A 122 -33.80 25.13 9.15
N ASP A 123 -34.89 24.91 9.88
CA ASP A 123 -36.13 25.70 9.73
C ASP A 123 -35.97 27.11 10.28
N ARG A 124 -35.31 27.27 11.44
CA ARG A 124 -35.15 28.58 12.08
C ARG A 124 -34.32 29.56 11.25
N GLN A 125 -33.25 29.10 10.61
CA GLN A 125 -32.42 29.92 9.71
C GLN A 125 -33.19 30.30 8.44
N THR A 126 -33.99 29.37 7.91
CA THR A 126 -34.85 29.58 6.74
C THR A 126 -35.97 30.59 7.06
N GLU A 127 -36.57 30.50 8.24
CA GLU A 127 -37.62 31.40 8.70
C GLU A 127 -37.09 32.80 9.02
N GLU A 128 -35.90 32.91 9.63
CA GLU A 128 -35.22 34.20 9.84
C GLU A 128 -34.86 34.88 8.52
N LEU A 129 -34.33 34.13 7.53
CA LEU A 129 -34.06 34.66 6.19
C LEU A 129 -35.33 35.13 5.48
N LYS A 130 -36.43 34.39 5.64
CA LYS A 130 -37.73 34.76 5.08
C LYS A 130 -38.28 36.04 5.73
N GLN A 131 -38.19 36.17 7.06
CA GLN A 131 -38.58 37.38 7.78
C GLN A 131 -37.75 38.60 7.38
N ILE A 132 -36.43 38.45 7.21
CA ILE A 132 -35.57 39.53 6.72
C ILE A 132 -35.98 39.94 5.31
N ARG A 133 -36.27 38.99 4.42
CA ARG A 133 -36.71 39.29 3.04
C ARG A 133 -38.06 40.02 3.01
N GLU A 134 -39.03 39.57 3.81
CA GLU A 134 -40.33 40.25 3.95
C GLU A 134 -40.18 41.67 4.51
N ASN A 135 -39.29 41.86 5.48
CA ASN A 135 -39.01 43.18 6.04
C ASN A 135 -38.35 44.12 5.03
N ILE A 136 -37.46 43.61 4.17
CA ILE A 136 -36.83 44.38 3.08
C ILE A 136 -37.88 44.79 2.03
N GLU A 137 -38.78 43.88 1.65
CA GLU A 137 -39.89 44.18 0.73
C GLU A 137 -40.86 45.22 1.32
N LYS A 138 -41.23 45.08 2.60
CA LYS A 138 -42.07 46.05 3.31
C LYS A 138 -41.38 47.41 3.48
N ALA A 139 -40.06 47.43 3.67
CA ALA A 139 -39.28 48.66 3.76
C ALA A 139 -39.13 49.38 2.40
N GLY A 140 -39.58 48.78 1.29
CA GLY A 140 -39.50 49.38 -0.04
C GLY A 140 -38.09 49.41 -0.63
N TRP A 141 -37.15 48.68 -0.03
CA TRP A 141 -35.77 48.57 -0.53
C TRP A 141 -35.74 47.54 -1.65
N ARG A 142 -36.06 47.98 -2.88
CA ARG A 142 -35.62 47.25 -4.07
C ARG A 142 -34.10 47.29 -4.05
N LEU A 143 -33.47 46.13 -3.83
CA LEU A 143 -32.08 45.92 -4.17
C LEU A 143 -31.91 46.34 -5.63
N HIS A 144 -31.33 47.51 -5.85
CA HIS A 144 -30.64 47.82 -7.09
C HIS A 144 -29.45 46.86 -7.15
N ALA A 145 -29.70 45.64 -7.61
CA ALA A 145 -28.67 44.78 -8.15
C ALA A 145 -28.19 45.46 -9.44
N GLY A 146 -27.18 46.32 -9.28
CA GLY A 146 -26.38 46.83 -10.38
C GLY A 146 -25.59 45.70 -11.03
N ALA A 147 -25.34 45.90 -12.33
CA ALA A 147 -24.62 45.06 -13.27
C ALA A 147 -23.27 44.52 -12.80
#